data_AF-A0A8J2YAX9-F1
#
_entry.id   AF-A0A8J2YAX9-F1
#
_cell.length_a   1.000
_cell.length_b   1.000
_cell.length_c   1.000
_cell.angle_alpha   90.00
_cell.angle_beta   90.00
_cell.angle_gamma   90.00
#
_symmetry.space_group_name_H-M   'P 1'
#
loop_
_entity.id
_entity.type
_entity.pdbx_description
1 polymer ?
#
loop_
_entity_poly.entity_id
_entity_poly.type
_entity_poly.pdbx_seq_one_letter_code
_entity_poly.pdbx_strand_id
1 'polypeptide(L)' 'MWDVGTGYPSQGTESILQVAQQIKTREDRQFIYVEPCIRCQVKYKKETHAGYLPETVFQGFEL' A
#
# COMPACT_ATOMS: atom_id res chain seq x y z
N MET A 1 -2.16 -0.38 -11.28
CA MET A 1 -1.40 0.37 -10.27
C MET A 1 -2.37 0.59 -9.11
N TRP A 2 -2.13 -0.06 -7.97
CA TRP A 2 -3.04 -0.03 -6.82
C TRP A 2 -2.57 1.09 -5.89
N ASP A 3 -3.42 2.07 -5.62
CA ASP A 3 -3.13 3.19 -4.73
C ASP A 3 -3.97 3.03 -3.45
N VAL A 4 -3.31 2.87 -2.30
CA VAL A 4 -3.95 2.76 -0.98
C VAL A 4 -3.65 4.04 -0.22
N GLY A 5 -4.41 5.10 -0.52
CA GLY A 5 -4.13 6.46 -0.06
C GLY A 5 -4.59 6.81 1.36
N THR A 6 -5.28 5.93 2.11
CA THR A 6 -5.82 6.28 3.44
C THR A 6 -5.75 5.14 4.47
N GLY A 7 -5.47 5.47 5.74
CA GLY A 7 -5.58 4.53 6.87
C GLY A 7 -4.33 4.27 7.72
N TYR A 8 -3.19 4.92 7.44
CA TYR A 8 -1.98 4.71 8.24
C TYR A 8 -2.04 5.49 9.58
N PRO A 9 -1.95 4.84 10.76
CA PRO A 9 -1.64 5.55 11.99
C PRO A 9 -0.22 6.14 11.86
N SER A 10 0.00 7.36 12.37
CA SER A 10 1.25 8.12 12.20
C SER A 10 2.52 7.36 12.60
N GLN A 11 2.43 6.37 13.49
CA GLN A 11 3.54 5.49 13.90
C GLN A 11 3.81 4.32 12.92
N GLY A 12 2.82 3.88 12.16
CA GLY A 12 2.97 2.78 11.20
C GLY A 12 3.69 3.18 9.92
N THR A 13 3.65 4.46 9.56
CA THR A 13 4.21 4.99 8.31
C THR A 13 5.73 4.84 8.25
N GLU A 14 6.44 5.01 9.37
CA GLU A 14 7.90 4.90 9.42
C GLU A 14 8.38 3.47 9.19
N SER A 15 7.73 2.48 9.80
CA SER A 15 8.06 1.06 9.61
C SER A 15 7.79 0.60 8.18
N ILE A 16 6.71 1.09 7.56
CA ILE A 16 6.37 0.80 6.16
C ILE A 16 7.44 1.38 5.23
N LEU A 17 7.85 2.62 5.48
CA LEU A 17 8.88 3.26 4.68
C LEU A 17 10.21 2.50 4.79
N GLN A 18 10.59 2.05 5.99
CA GLN A 18 11.79 1.24 6.20
C GLN A 18 11.75 -0.07 5.42
N VAL A 19 10.65 -0.81 5.49
CA VAL A 19 10.48 -2.05 4.71
C VAL A 19 10.50 -1.74 3.22
N ALA A 20 9.77 -0.72 2.76
CA ALA A 20 9.71 -0.32 1.36
C ALA A 20 11.10 0.03 0.80
N GLN A 21 11.96 0.69 1.59
CA GLN A 21 13.34 1.00 1.19
C GLN A 21 14.20 -0.27 1.01
N GLN A 22 13.96 -1.34 1.78
CA GLN A 22 14.70 -2.59 1.66
C GLN A 22 14.34 -3.39 0.40
N ILE A 23 13.09 -3.29 -0.06
CA ILE A 23 12.57 -4.02 -1.22
C ILE A 23 12.33 -3.12 -2.43
N LYS A 24 12.95 -1.94 -2.43
CA LYS A 24 12.79 -0.92 -3.47
C LYS A 24 13.41 -1.37 -4.79
N THR A 25 12.65 -1.23 -5.87
CA THR A 25 13.11 -1.49 -7.24
C THR A 25 13.44 -0.20 -7.99
N ARG A 26 12.64 0.85 -7.78
CA ARG A 26 12.84 2.19 -8.34
C ARG A 26 12.14 3.24 -7.49
N GLU A 27 12.52 4.50 -7.67
CA GLU A 27 11.95 5.65 -6.98
C GLU A 27 11.81 6.81 -7.95
N ASP A 28 10.67 7.50 -7.93
CA ASP A 28 10.48 8.79 -8.57
C ASP A 28 10.13 9.86 -7.53
N ARG A 29 9.81 11.08 -7.97
CA ARG A 29 9.56 12.21 -7.06
C ARG A 29 8.33 12.03 -6.18
N GLN A 30 7.42 11.12 -6.52
CA GLN A 30 6.15 10.91 -5.81
C GLN A 30 6.02 9.49 -5.26
N PHE A 31 6.69 8.49 -5.85
CA PHE A 31 6.46 7.09 -5.54
C PHE A 31 7.75 6.29 -5.35
N ILE A 32 7.75 5.45 -4.33
CA ILE A 32 8.68 4.33 -4.17
C ILE A 32 7.99 3.09 -4.73
N TYR A 33 8.61 2.47 -5.73
CA TYR A 33 8.14 1.19 -6.27
C TYR A 33 8.94 0.07 -5.62
N VAL A 34 8.24 -0.98 -5.23
CA VAL A 34 8.77 -2.10 -4.47
C VAL A 34 8.51 -3.41 -5.19
N GLU A 35 9.32 -4.44 -4.90
CA GLU A 35 9.04 -5.81 -5.31
C GLU A 35 7.68 -6.26 -4.74
N PRO A 36 6.85 -7.03 -5.49
CA PRO A 36 5.53 -7.48 -5.06
C PRO A 36 5.62 -8.68 -4.10
N CYS A 37 6.40 -8.54 -3.02
CA CYS A 37 6.64 -9.58 -2.02
C CYS A 37 5.87 -9.36 -0.71
N ILE A 38 5.11 -8.27 -0.60
CA ILE A 38 4.32 -7.93 0.59
C ILE A 38 2.84 -8.18 0.34
N ARG A 39 2.18 -8.85 1.28
CA ARG A 39 0.72 -8.98 1.32
C ARG A 39 0.15 -8.03 2.36
N CYS A 40 -1.00 -7.43 2.04
CA CYS A 40 -1.70 -6.56 2.98
C CYS A 40 -3.21 -6.77 2.90
N GLN A 41 -3.85 -6.45 4.00
CA GLN A 41 -5.30 -6.40 4.11
C GLN A 41 -5.76 -4.97 3.91
N VAL A 42 -6.80 -4.83 3.11
CA VAL A 42 -7.46 -3.56 2.84
C VAL A 42 -8.96 -3.70 3.00
N LYS A 43 -9.59 -2.63 3.46
CA LYS A 43 -11.05 -2.50 3.50
C LYS A 43 -11.48 -1.60 2.35
N TYR A 44 -12.48 -2.02 1.59
CA TYR A 44 -13.05 -1.25 0.49
C TYR A 44 -14.57 -1.30 0.52
N LYS A 45 -15.24 -0.33 -0.11
CA LYS A 45 -16.72 -0.26 -0.11
C LYS A 45 -17.37 -1.20 -1.11
N LYS A 46 -16.87 -1.21 -2.34
CA LYS A 46 -17.38 -2.04 -3.45
C LYS A 46 -16.28 -2.27 -4.46
N GLU A 47 -16.34 -3.41 -5.16
CA GLU A 47 -15.51 -3.63 -6.34
C GLU A 47 -16.13 -2.93 -7.54
N THR A 48 -15.30 -2.32 -8.38
CA THR A 48 -15.76 -1.78 -9.67
C THR A 48 -15.70 -2.86 -10.74
N HIS A 49 -16.48 -2.71 -11.81
CA HIS A 49 -16.49 -3.64 -12.94
C HIS A 49 -15.12 -3.81 -13.63
N ALA A 50 -14.19 -2.87 -13.43
CA ALA A 50 -12.83 -2.93 -13.95
C ALA A 50 -11.81 -3.48 -12.92
N GLY A 51 -12.28 -4.00 -11.78
CA GLY A 51 -11.44 -4.60 -10.75
C GLY A 51 -10.75 -3.60 -9.81
N TYR A 52 -11.05 -2.30 -9.92
CA TYR A 52 -10.54 -1.30 -8.98
C TYR A 52 -11.33 -1.30 -7.66
N LEU A 53 -10.62 -1.04 -6.57
CA LEU A 53 -11.15 -0.91 -5.22
C LEU A 53 -11.17 0.59 -4.84
N PRO A 54 -12.27 1.32 -5.07
CA PRO A 54 -12.40 2.70 -4.66
C PRO A 54 -12.45 2.84 -3.14
N GLU A 55 -11.92 3.96 -2.65
CA GLU A 55 -11.93 4.34 -1.22
C GLU A 55 -11.31 3.25 -0.33
N THR A 56 -10.16 2.73 -0.76
CA THR A 56 -9.46 1.66 -0.05
C THR A 56 -8.79 2.21 1.21
N VAL A 57 -9.02 1.53 2.32
CA VAL A 57 -8.44 1.83 3.63
C VAL A 57 -7.51 0.69 4.04
N PHE A 58 -6.23 0.99 4.27
CA PHE A 58 -5.27 0.01 4.77
C PHE A 58 -5.70 -0.54 6.14
N GLN A 59 -5.60 -1.85 6.35
CA GLN A 59 -5.91 -2.50 7.63
C GLN A 59 -4.68 -3.09 8.31
N GLY A 60 -3.67 -3.51 7.54
CA GLY A 60 -2.46 -4.12 8.08
C GLY A 60 -1.75 -4.98 7.06
N PHE A 61 -0.55 -5.45 7.40
CA PHE A 61 0.15 -6.48 6.63
C PHE A 61 -0.34 -7.87 6.99
N GLU A 62 -0.28 -8.78 6.03
CA GLU A 62 -0.49 -10.20 6.25
C GLU A 62 0.89 -10.86 6.38
N LEU A 63 1.07 -11.64 7.45
CA LEU A 63 2.30 -12.41 7.73
C LEU A 63 2.30 -13.74 6.98
#